data_AF-H6QLC0-F1
#
_entry.id   AF-H6QLC0-F1
#
_cell.length_a   1.000
_cell.length_b   1.000
_cell.length_c   1.000
_cell.angle_alpha   90.00
_cell.angle_beta   90.00
_cell.angle_gamma   90.00
#
_symmetry.space_group_name_H-M   'P 1'
#
loop_
_entity.id
_entity.type
_entity.pdbx_description
1 polymer ?
#
loop_
_entity_poly.entity_id
_entity_poly.type
_entity_poly.pdbx_seq_one_letter_code
_entity_poly.pdbx_strand_id
1 'polypeptide(L)' 'MTGKRIEFPKKPVQKNTTQFIDAWVSGNIKHAQQDQKHKRTTIFLPEELHKKLKIEAARREVTMTEIIIEAVEKSI' A
#
# COMPACT_ATOMS: atom_id res chain seq x y z
N MET A 1 40.26 -22.00 31.36
CA MET A 1 39.23 -21.20 30.65
C MET A 1 39.29 -21.54 29.17
N THR A 2 38.39 -22.40 28.69
CA THR A 2 38.35 -22.84 27.28
C THR A 2 37.45 -21.90 26.49
N GLY A 3 38.05 -21.05 25.66
CA GLY A 3 37.32 -20.13 24.79
C GLY A 3 36.60 -20.89 23.67
N LYS A 4 35.26 -20.92 23.71
CA LYS A 4 34.45 -21.42 22.59
C LYS A 4 34.54 -20.43 21.44
N ARG A 5 35.10 -20.87 20.31
CA ARG A 5 35.16 -20.11 19.06
C ARG A 5 33.75 -20.05 18.45
N ILE A 6 33.22 -18.85 18.23
CA ILE A 6 31.92 -18.64 17.59
C ILE A 6 32.14 -18.73 16.08
N GLU A 7 31.55 -19.73 15.43
CA GLU A 7 31.57 -19.85 13.98
C GLU A 7 30.37 -19.08 13.40
N PHE A 8 30.66 -18.06 12.59
CA PHE A 8 29.62 -17.31 11.89
C PHE A 8 29.04 -18.15 10.75
N PRO A 9 27.71 -18.34 10.68
CA PRO A 9 27.10 -19.07 9.59
C PRO A 9 27.37 -18.34 8.26
N LYS A 10 27.70 -19.13 7.23
CA LYS A 10 27.97 -18.66 5.86
C LYS A 10 26.81 -17.79 5.39
N LYS A 11 27.10 -16.56 4.94
CA LYS A 11 26.08 -15.60 4.46
C LYS A 11 25.08 -16.32 3.54
N PRO A 12 23.76 -16.13 3.70
CA PRO A 12 22.79 -16.72 2.79
C PRO A 12 23.14 -16.21 1.39
N VAL A 13 23.59 -17.13 0.52
CA VAL A 13 23.95 -16.80 -0.85
C VAL A 13 22.66 -16.41 -1.53
N GLN A 14 22.46 -15.10 -1.64
CA GLN A 14 21.32 -14.46 -2.27
C GLN A 14 21.33 -14.75 -3.78
N LYS A 15 20.82 -15.91 -4.18
CA LYS A 15 20.77 -16.31 -5.60
C LYS A 15 19.73 -15.53 -6.41
N ASN A 16 18.77 -14.87 -5.75
CA ASN A 16 17.63 -14.22 -6.41
C ASN A 16 17.67 -12.68 -6.39
N THR A 17 18.63 -12.05 -5.70
CA THR A 17 18.66 -10.58 -5.61
C THR A 17 19.09 -9.95 -6.93
N THR A 18 20.02 -10.56 -7.65
CA THR A 18 20.51 -10.03 -8.94
C THR A 18 19.39 -9.95 -9.98
N GLN A 19 18.57 -11.01 -10.10
CA GLN A 19 17.44 -11.01 -11.03
C GLN A 19 16.35 -10.00 -10.64
N PHE A 20 16.12 -9.79 -9.35
CA PHE A 20 15.21 -8.77 -8.86
C PHE A 20 15.70 -7.35 -9.19
N ILE A 21 16.98 -7.07 -8.93
CA ILE A 21 17.59 -5.77 -9.23
C ILE A 21 17.58 -5.52 -10.74
N ASP A 22 17.97 -6.50 -11.55
CA ASP A 22 18.01 -6.36 -13.00
C ASP A 22 16.60 -6.15 -13.59
N ALA A 23 15.58 -6.85 -13.07
CA ALA A 23 14.19 -6.66 -13.45
C ALA A 23 13.67 -5.26 -13.07
N TRP A 24 14.11 -4.72 -11.92
CA TRP A 24 13.76 -3.38 -11.46
C TRP A 24 14.41 -2.29 -12.32
N VAL A 25 15.71 -2.40 -12.60
CA VAL A 25 16.46 -1.44 -13.44
C VAL A 25 15.97 -1.46 -14.89
N SER A 26 15.66 -2.64 -15.43
CA SER A 26 15.16 -2.78 -16.81
C SER A 26 13.71 -2.33 -16.99
N GLY A 27 13.01 -1.91 -15.93
CA GLY A 27 11.59 -1.52 -15.99
C GLY A 27 10.66 -2.67 -16.36
N ASN A 28 11.14 -3.91 -16.31
CA ASN A 28 10.42 -5.10 -16.73
C ASN A 28 9.56 -5.70 -15.59
N ILE A 29 9.41 -4.96 -14.49
CA ILE A 29 8.40 -5.22 -13.48
C ILE A 29 7.05 -4.89 -14.13
N LYS A 30 6.38 -5.93 -14.61
CA LYS A 30 4.96 -5.84 -14.90
C LYS A 30 4.28 -5.43 -13.60
N HIS A 31 3.91 -4.15 -13.49
CA HIS A 31 2.99 -3.68 -12.46
C HIS A 31 1.71 -4.50 -12.63
N ALA A 32 1.62 -5.59 -11.90
CA ALA A 32 0.47 -6.48 -11.90
C ALA A 32 -0.64 -5.81 -11.11
N GLN A 33 -1.16 -4.72 -11.67
CA GLN A 33 -2.49 -4.18 -11.46
C GLN A 33 -2.65 -3.11 -12.53
N GLN A 34 -3.34 -3.48 -13.62
CA GLN A 34 -4.13 -2.50 -14.35
C GLN A 34 -5.16 -1.99 -13.33
N ASP A 35 -4.80 -0.95 -12.59
CA ASP A 35 -5.73 -0.16 -11.82
C ASP A 35 -6.87 0.17 -12.78
N GLN A 36 -8.07 -0.34 -12.49
CA GLN A 36 -9.28 0.22 -13.06
C GLN A 36 -9.15 1.73 -12.85
N LYS A 37 -9.01 2.49 -13.95
CA LYS A 37 -8.71 3.92 -13.93
C LYS A 37 -9.89 4.69 -13.31
N HIS A 38 -9.97 4.66 -11.99
CA HIS A 38 -10.86 5.54 -11.24
C HIS A 38 -10.38 6.97 -11.54
N LYS A 39 -11.28 7.79 -12.07
CA LYS A 39 -10.98 9.20 -12.28
C LYS A 39 -10.89 9.86 -10.91
N ARG A 40 -9.76 10.52 -10.64
CA ARG A 40 -9.59 11.28 -9.41
C ARG A 40 -10.33 12.61 -9.54
N THR A 41 -11.13 12.93 -8.54
CA THR A 41 -11.83 14.21 -8.42
C THR A 41 -11.59 14.78 -7.03
N THR A 42 -11.27 16.07 -6.98
CA THR A 42 -11.18 16.81 -5.72
C THR A 42 -12.53 17.48 -5.45
N ILE A 43 -13.12 17.21 -4.29
CA ILE A 43 -14.37 17.82 -3.85
C ILE A 43 -14.11 18.70 -2.63
N PHE A 44 -14.88 19.78 -2.51
CA PHE A 44 -14.87 20.63 -1.32
C PHE A 44 -16.05 20.25 -0.45
N LEU A 45 -15.78 19.97 0.82
CA LEU A 45 -16.77 19.58 1.82
C LEU A 45 -16.81 20.63 2.93
N PRO A 46 -17.99 20.91 3.52
CA PRO A 46 -18.06 21.68 4.76
C PRO A 46 -17.18 21.04 5.85
N GLU A 47 -16.53 21.87 6.67
CA GLU A 47 -15.56 21.39 7.67
C GLU A 47 -16.17 20.37 8.65
N GLU A 48 -17.37 20.66 9.14
CA GLU A 48 -18.12 19.77 10.03
C GLU A 48 -18.39 18.40 9.40
N LEU A 49 -18.73 18.37 8.11
CA LEU A 49 -19.00 17.13 7.38
C LEU A 49 -17.71 16.33 7.16
N HIS A 50 -16.62 17.01 6.77
CA HIS A 50 -15.32 16.39 6.58
C HIS A 50 -14.80 15.76 7.89
N LYS A 51 -15.00 16.43 9.04
CA LYS A 51 -14.65 15.89 10.36
C LYS A 51 -15.45 14.62 10.69
N LYS A 52 -16.76 14.64 10.47
CA LYS A 52 -17.63 13.47 10.67
C LYS A 52 -17.21 12.28 9.80
N LEU A 53 -16.94 12.53 8.52
CA LEU A 53 -16.48 11.51 7.57
C LEU A 53 -15.15 10.87 8.01
N LYS A 54 -14.20 11.66 8.53
CA LYS A 54 -12.94 11.11 9.07
C LYS A 54 -13.16 10.19 10.27
N ILE A 55 -14.04 10.59 11.19
CA ILE A 55 -14.38 9.77 12.37
C ILE A 55 -15.05 8.47 11.93
N GLU A 56 -15.95 8.55 10.96
CA GLU A 56 -16.66 7.38 10.44
C GLU A 56 -15.76 6.42 9.67
N ALA A 57 -14.83 6.95 8.87
CA ALA A 57 -13.77 6.18 8.20
C ALA A 57 -12.92 5.41 9.21
N ALA A 58 -12.47 6.08 10.28
CA ALA A 58 -11.70 5.46 11.34
C ALA A 58 -12.51 4.37 12.08
N ARG A 59 -13.80 4.60 12.33
CA ARG A 59 -14.67 3.63 13.03
C ARG A 59 -14.92 2.37 12.22
N ARG A 60 -15.01 2.50 10.89
CA ARG A 60 -15.31 1.40 9.97
C ARG A 60 -14.06 0.72 9.39
N GLU A 61 -12.86 1.21 9.73
CA GLU A 61 -11.57 0.74 9.18
C GLU A 61 -11.50 0.81 7.64
N VAL A 62 -12.18 1.79 7.05
CA VAL A 62 -12.25 2.00 5.58
C VAL A 62 -11.70 3.38 5.22
N THR A 63 -11.42 3.59 3.94
CA THR A 63 -11.01 4.92 3.47
C THR A 63 -12.20 5.88 3.40
N MET A 64 -11.93 7.17 3.60
CA MET A 64 -12.94 8.22 3.43
C MET A 64 -13.53 8.21 1.99
N THR A 65 -12.73 7.81 1.00
CA THR A 65 -13.15 7.65 -0.40
C THR A 65 -14.21 6.57 -0.55
N GLU A 66 -14.02 5.40 0.07
CA GLU A 66 -14.99 4.30 0.03
C GLU A 66 -16.34 4.72 0.60
N ILE A 67 -16.36 5.46 1.71
CA ILE A 67 -17.59 6.00 2.30
C ILE A 67 -18.29 6.97 1.34
N ILE A 68 -17.52 7.85 0.68
CA ILE A 68 -18.09 8.80 -0.29
C ILE A 68 -18.70 8.06 -1.47
N ILE A 69 -18.02 7.03 -1.99
CA ILE A 69 -18.54 6.20 -3.08
C ILE A 69 -19.84 5.50 -2.65
N GLU A 70 -19.84 4.83 -1.49
CA GLU A 70 -21.02 4.14 -0.94
C GLU A 70 -22.21 5.10 -0.77
N ALA A 71 -21.96 6.31 -0.28
CA ALA A 71 -23.01 7.32 -0.09
C ALA A 71 -23.59 7.81 -1.42
N VAL A 72 -22.77 7.98 -2.44
CA VAL A 72 -23.21 8.38 -3.79
C VAL A 72 -24.00 7.25 -4.44
N GLU A 73 -23.52 6.01 -4.37
CA GLU A 73 -24.20 4.84 -4.94
C GLU A 73 -25.58 4.60 -4.32
N LYS A 74 -25.75 4.85 -3.02
CA LYS A 74 -27.06 4.75 -2.34
C LYS A 74 -28.03 5.87 -2.68
N SER A 75 -27.55 7.00 -3.19
CA SER A 75 -28.39 8.17 -3.50
C SER A 75 -29.00 8.13 -4.91
N ILE A 76 -28.51 7.24 -5.77
CA ILE A 76 -28.98 7.00 -7.13
C ILE A 76 -30.07 5.93 -7.10
#